data_AF-A0A2V5ZJQ3-F1
#
_entry.id   AF-A0A2V5ZJQ3-F1
#
_cell.length_a   1.000
_cell.length_b   1.000
_cell.length_c   1.000
_cell.angle_alpha   90.00
_cell.angle_beta   90.00
_cell.angle_gamma   90.00
#
_symmetry.space_group_name_H-M   'P 1'
#
loop_
_entity.id
_entity.type
_entity.pdbx_description
1 polymer ?
#
loop_
_entity_poly.entity_id
_entity_poly.type
_entity_poly.pdbx_seq_one_letter_code
_entity_poly.pdbx_strand_id
1 'polypeptide(L)' 'MGYYTGEVDGLLGPLTRQAVRDYQADHGLMVTEVIDEPTLDALQLS' A
#
# COMPACT_ATOMS: atom_id res chain seq x y z
N MET A 1 13.27 0.80 5.28
CA MET A 1 12.57 -0.35 5.90
C MET A 1 11.18 -0.31 5.31
N GLY A 2 10.91 -1.19 4.35
CA GLY A 2 9.71 -1.13 3.50
C GLY A 2 8.44 -1.54 4.25
N TYR A 3 7.30 -1.08 3.74
CA TYR A 3 5.98 -1.35 4.31
C TYR A 3 5.55 -2.82 4.22
N TYR A 4 6.19 -3.61 3.36
CA TYR A 4 5.85 -5.02 3.15
C TYR A 4 6.99 -5.96 3.57
N THR A 5 6.70 -6.88 4.49
CA THR A 5 7.65 -7.88 5.00
C THR A 5 7.20 -9.33 4.75
N GLY A 6 6.16 -9.54 3.94
CA GLY A 6 5.67 -10.87 3.53
C GLY A 6 6.40 -11.42 2.30
N GLU A 7 6.12 -12.67 1.94
CA GLU A 7 6.56 -13.20 0.63
C GLU A 7 5.92 -12.39 -0.49
N VAL A 8 6.70 -12.07 -1.53
CA VAL A 8 6.18 -11.43 -2.75
C VAL A 8 5.50 -12.53 -3.58
N ASP A 9 4.33 -12.97 -3.11
CA ASP A 9 3.53 -14.04 -3.70
C ASP A 9 2.54 -13.52 -4.78
N GLY A 10 2.49 -12.19 -4.98
CA GLY A 10 1.57 -11.52 -5.89
C GLY A 10 0.13 -11.43 -5.38
N LEU A 11 -0.14 -11.85 -4.15
CA LEU A 11 -1.45 -11.78 -3.53
C LEU A 11 -1.60 -10.50 -2.72
N LEU A 12 -2.75 -9.84 -2.87
CA LEU A 12 -3.19 -8.81 -1.94
C LEU A 12 -3.74 -9.47 -0.67
N GLY A 13 -2.83 -10.06 0.11
CA GLY A 13 -3.12 -10.68 1.40
C GLY A 13 -3.28 -9.65 2.54
N PRO A 14 -3.58 -10.11 3.77
CA PRO A 14 -3.70 -9.24 4.93
C PRO A 14 -2.45 -8.39 5.19
N LEU A 15 -1.26 -8.93 4.94
CA LEU A 15 0.01 -8.20 5.08
C LEU A 15 0.15 -7.10 4.03
N THR A 16 -0.29 -7.34 2.79
CA THR A 16 -0.24 -6.34 1.71
C THR A 16 -1.22 -5.21 1.99
N ARG A 17 -2.42 -5.51 2.50
CA ARG A 17 -3.38 -4.49 2.95
C ARG A 17 -2.84 -3.66 4.11
N GLN A 18 -2.15 -4.27 5.06
CA GLN A 18 -1.51 -3.54 6.16
C GLN A 18 -0.40 -2.62 5.64
N ALA A 19 0.42 -3.09 4.71
CA ALA A 19 1.45 -2.28 4.07
C ALA A 19 0.86 -1.06 3.34
N VAL A 20 -0.25 -1.25 2.62
CA VAL A 20 -0.97 -0.16 1.93
C VAL A 20 -1.54 0.83 2.94
N ARG A 21 -2.16 0.34 4.03
CA ARG A 21 -2.68 1.18 5.12
C ARG A 21 -1.58 2.09 5.69
N ASP A 22 -0.45 1.50 6.06
CA ASP A 22 0.66 2.22 6.70
C ASP A 22 1.26 3.23 5.72
N TYR A 23 1.42 2.86 4.45
CA TYR A 23 1.87 3.77 3.39
C TYR A 23 0.92 4.96 3.23
N GLN A 24 -0.38 4.72 3.15
CA GLN A 24 -1.39 5.76 3.00
C GLN A 24 -1.38 6.72 4.19
N ALA A 25 -1.28 6.19 5.41
CA ALA A 25 -1.21 7.01 6.63
C ALA A 25 0.04 7.90 6.64
N ASP A 26 1.21 7.35 6.29
CA ASP A 26 2.48 8.06 6.29
C ASP A 26 2.55 9.15 5.20
N HIS A 27 1.84 8.98 4.09
CA HIS A 27 1.79 9.95 2.98
C HIS A 27 0.59 10.90 3.05
N GLY A 28 -0.20 10.86 4.13
CA GLY A 28 -1.37 11.74 4.31
C GLY A 28 -2.50 11.47 3.31
N LEU A 29 -2.58 10.27 2.75
CA LEU A 29 -3.64 9.82 1.87
C LEU A 29 -4.86 9.35 2.68
N MET A 30 -6.01 9.26 2.02
CA MET A 30 -7.15 8.53 2.61
C MET A 30 -6.76 7.07 2.82
N VAL A 31 -6.94 6.56 4.04
CA VAL A 31 -6.60 5.17 4.38
C VAL A 31 -7.73 4.25 3.90
N THR A 32 -7.61 3.75 2.67
CA THR A 32 -8.58 2.84 2.02
C THR A 32 -8.17 1.38 2.12
N GLU A 33 -6.91 1.08 2.47
CA GLU A 33 -6.31 -0.27 2.47
C GLU A 33 -6.29 -0.94 1.09
N VAL A 34 -6.56 -0.17 0.02
CA VAL A 34 -6.60 -0.60 -1.37
C VAL A 34 -5.63 0.28 -2.18
N ILE A 35 -5.02 -0.30 -3.21
CA ILE A 35 -4.21 0.44 -4.17
C ILE A 35 -5.15 1.16 -5.15
N ASP A 36 -5.67 2.32 -4.74
CA ASP A 36 -6.50 3.21 -5.55
C ASP A 36 -5.67 4.24 -6.34
N GLU A 37 -6.30 5.05 -7.19
CA GLU A 37 -5.61 6.06 -8.01
C GLU A 37 -4.69 6.98 -7.20
N PRO A 38 -5.13 7.60 -6.08
CA PRO A 38 -4.24 8.42 -5.25
C PRO A 38 -3.02 7.65 -4.73
N THR A 39 -3.19 6.36 -4.41
CA THR A 39 -2.10 5.49 -3.97
C THR A 39 -1.15 5.16 -5.13
N LEU A 40 -1.66 4.91 -6.33
CA LEU A 40 -0.86 4.67 -7.54
C LEU A 40 -0.04 5.90 -7.93
N ASP A 41 -0.65 7.08 -7.92
CA ASP A 41 0.01 8.36 -8.20
C ASP A 41 1.16 8.61 -7.21
N ALA A 42 0.91 8.37 -5.92
CA ALA A 42 1.93 8.51 -4.87
C ALA A 42 3.08 7.51 -5.05
N LEU A 43 2.80 6.31 -5.56
CA LEU A 43 3.80 5.30 -5.92
C LEU A 43 4.47 5.57 -7.27
N GLN A 44 4.03 6.58 -8.03
CA GLN A 44 4.48 6.90 -9.38
C GLN A 44 4.27 5.74 -10.38
N LEU A 45 3.14 5.03 -10.24
CA LEU A 45 2.77 3.87 -11.04
C LEU A 45 1.58 4.14 -11.98
N SER A 46 1.11 5.38 -12.03
CA SER A 46 0.07 5.90 -12.94
C SER A 46 0.56 6.05 -14.38
#